data_AF-A0A4R5J7X2-F1
#
_entry.id   AF-A0A4R5J7X2-F1
#
_cell.length_a   1.000
_cell.length_b   1.000
_cell.length_c   1.000
_cell.angle_alpha   90.00
_cell.angle_beta   90.00
_cell.angle_gamma   90.00
#
_symmetry.space_group_name_H-M   'P 1'
#
loop_
_entity.id
_entity.type
_entity.pdbx_description
1 polymer ?
#
loop_
_entity_poly.entity_id
_entity_poly.type
_entity_poly.pdbx_seq_one_letter_code
_entity_poly.pdbx_strand_id
1 'polypeptide(L)'
;MPATVLPTLRLSLQLDGTDPFGAMEWVFASARRTGLAPEQLRFDSTRFESVSQPVLHATLTAADASLLWLFLRRLESGIDMAVLGADVDDPDSEAQGEPAPAPRAVAPQARSDAGLALPA
;
A
#
# COMPACT_ATOMS: atom_id res chain seq x y z
N MET A 1 15.10 15.27 22.77
CA MET A 1 15.16 13.97 22.09
C MET A 1 14.13 14.03 20.98
N PRO A 2 14.50 13.98 19.69
CA PRO A 2 13.51 13.88 18.64
C PRO A 2 12.68 12.61 18.88
N ALA A 3 11.36 12.69 18.71
CA ALA A 3 10.52 11.50 18.75
C ALA A 3 10.96 10.59 17.61
N THR A 4 11.41 9.38 17.93
CA THR A 4 11.69 8.36 16.92
C THR A 4 10.34 8.02 16.28
N VAL A 5 10.14 8.46 15.05
CA VAL A 5 8.98 8.07 14.24
C VAL A 5 9.20 6.61 13.86
N LEU A 6 8.23 5.75 14.16
CA LEU A 6 8.29 4.34 13.80
C LEU A 6 7.65 4.13 12.42
N PRO A 7 8.20 3.23 11.59
CA PRO A 7 7.52 2.74 10.40
C PRO A 7 6.10 2.27 10.73
N THR A 8 5.13 2.72 9.94
CA THR A 8 3.70 2.52 10.19
C THR A 8 3.00 1.96 8.95
N LEU A 9 2.14 0.97 9.14
CA LEU A 9 1.27 0.41 8.10
C LEU A 9 -0.19 0.73 8.45
N ARG A 10 -0.87 1.44 7.54
CA ARG A 10 -2.32 1.63 7.55
C ARG A 10 -2.95 0.60 6.62
N LEU A 11 -3.73 -0.31 7.18
CA LEU A 11 -4.27 -1.48 6.49
C LEU A 11 -5.80 -1.49 6.57
N SER A 12 -6.44 -1.84 5.44
CA SER A 12 -7.88 -2.10 5.36
C SER A 12 -8.09 -3.50 4.77
N LEU A 13 -8.76 -4.37 5.53
CA LEU A 13 -9.05 -5.75 5.16
C LEU A 13 -10.55 -5.97 5.13
N GLN A 14 -11.05 -6.55 4.04
CA GLN A 14 -12.36 -7.16 4.02
C GLN A 14 -12.24 -8.55 4.62
N LEU A 15 -12.98 -8.83 5.67
CA LEU A 15 -13.00 -10.15 6.30
C LEU A 15 -14.17 -10.95 5.74
N ASP A 16 -14.04 -12.27 5.72
CA ASP A 16 -15.17 -13.13 5.44
C ASP A 16 -16.29 -12.92 6.47
N GLY A 17 -17.53 -12.95 6.00
CA GLY A 17 -18.72 -12.80 6.82
C GLY A 17 -19.06 -14.06 7.63
N THR A 18 -18.47 -15.21 7.31
CA THR A 18 -18.76 -16.47 8.03
C THR A 18 -18.10 -16.54 9.40
N ASP A 19 -16.85 -16.08 9.52
CA ASP A 19 -16.11 -15.98 10.80
C ASP A 19 -15.17 -14.75 10.82
N PRO A 20 -15.72 -13.53 10.96
CA PRO A 20 -14.90 -12.32 11.00
C PRO A 20 -14.03 -12.24 12.26
N PHE A 21 -14.43 -12.90 13.35
CA PHE A 21 -13.65 -12.90 14.58
C PHE A 21 -12.41 -13.78 14.43
N GLY A 22 -12.54 -15.00 13.89
CA GLY A 22 -11.40 -15.87 13.61
C GLY A 22 -10.43 -15.26 12.61
N ALA A 23 -10.93 -14.62 11.54
CA ALA A 23 -10.08 -13.90 10.59
C ALA A 23 -9.29 -12.77 11.28
N MET A 24 -9.95 -11.99 12.14
CA MET A 24 -9.32 -10.92 12.92
C MET A 24 -8.26 -11.46 13.90
N GLU A 25 -8.55 -12.54 14.63
CA GLU A 25 -7.58 -13.18 15.53
C GLU A 25 -6.35 -13.67 14.77
N TRP A 26 -6.54 -14.26 13.60
CA TRP A 26 -5.45 -14.69 12.74
C TRP A 26 -4.58 -13.51 12.30
N VAL A 27 -5.19 -12.38 11.88
CA VAL A 27 -4.47 -11.16 11.48
C VAL A 27 -3.61 -10.64 12.62
N PHE A 28 -4.16 -10.56 13.84
CA PHE A 28 -3.40 -10.08 15.00
C PHE A 28 -2.32 -11.05 15.44
N ALA A 29 -2.58 -12.35 15.41
CA ALA A 29 -1.56 -13.36 15.69
C ALA A 29 -0.41 -13.27 14.67
N SER A 30 -0.73 -13.08 13.39
CA SER A 30 0.24 -12.90 12.31
C SER A 30 1.06 -11.61 12.46
N ALA A 31 0.43 -10.49 12.83
CA ALA A 31 1.11 -9.22 13.09
C ALA A 31 2.11 -9.38 14.25
N ARG A 32 1.66 -9.92 15.39
CA ARG A 32 2.51 -10.15 16.56
C ARG A 32 3.67 -11.10 16.27
N ARG A 33 3.44 -12.18 15.52
CA ARG A 33 4.49 -13.12 15.09
C ARG A 33 5.51 -12.50 14.13
N THR A 34 5.16 -11.41 13.48
CA THR A 34 6.04 -10.66 12.56
C THR A 34 6.74 -9.51 13.30
N GLY A 35 6.42 -9.28 14.57
CA GLY A 35 7.01 -8.22 15.39
C GLY A 35 6.30 -6.87 15.26
N LEU A 36 5.09 -6.83 14.69
CA LEU A 36 4.29 -5.61 14.58
C LEU A 36 3.46 -5.40 15.84
N ALA A 37 3.31 -4.14 16.23
CA ALA A 37 2.46 -3.71 17.33
C ALA A 37 1.22 -2.98 16.78
N PRO A 38 -0.01 -3.36 17.18
CA PRO A 38 -1.19 -2.61 16.82
C PRO A 38 -1.23 -1.28 17.60
N GLU A 39 -1.45 -0.19 16.88
CA GLU A 39 -1.61 1.15 17.45
C GLU A 39 -3.09 1.55 17.48
N GLN A 40 -3.81 1.31 16.38
CA GLN A 40 -5.23 1.61 16.27
C GLN A 40 -5.97 0.49 15.54
N LEU A 41 -7.17 0.19 16.01
CA LEU A 41 -8.04 -0.83 15.44
C LEU A 41 -9.45 -0.25 15.32
N ARG A 42 -10.03 -0.38 14.14
CA ARG A 42 -11.42 -0.03 13.86
C ARG A 42 -12.07 -1.15 13.09
N PHE A 43 -13.30 -1.48 13.48
CA PHE A 43 -14.05 -2.56 12.89
C PHE A 43 -15.39 -2.01 12.44
N ASP A 44 -15.58 -1.96 11.12
CA ASP A 44 -16.79 -1.48 10.50
C ASP A 44 -17.65 -2.69 10.14
N SER A 45 -18.74 -2.84 10.89
CA SER A 45 -19.80 -3.79 10.59
C SER A 45 -21.12 -3.03 10.47
N THR A 46 -21.75 -3.11 9.30
CA THR A 46 -23.08 -2.53 9.11
C THR A 46 -24.09 -3.46 9.78
N ARG A 47 -24.55 -3.07 10.96
CA ARG A 47 -25.38 -3.90 11.85
C ARG A 47 -26.76 -4.33 11.32
N PHE A 48 -27.17 -3.96 10.11
CA PHE A 48 -28.57 -4.11 9.69
C PHE A 48 -28.83 -4.46 8.22
N GLU A 49 -27.82 -4.51 7.36
CA GLU A 49 -27.98 -5.01 5.97
C GLU A 49 -27.10 -6.24 5.79
N SER A 50 -27.75 -7.40 5.64
CA SER A 50 -27.16 -8.75 5.62
C SER A 50 -26.21 -9.03 4.44
N VAL A 51 -25.77 -8.01 3.71
CA VAL A 51 -25.08 -8.12 2.41
C VAL A 51 -23.66 -7.53 2.44
N SER A 52 -23.31 -6.72 3.45
CA SER A 52 -21.98 -6.09 3.51
C SER A 52 -21.01 -6.91 4.36
N GLN A 53 -19.89 -7.30 3.75
CA GLN A 53 -18.78 -7.97 4.44
C GLN A 53 -18.11 -7.01 5.44
N PRO A 54 -17.75 -7.50 6.64
CA PRO A 54 -17.09 -6.68 7.65
C PRO A 54 -15.72 -6.21 7.19
N VAL A 55 -15.35 -4.98 7.57
CA VAL A 55 -14.05 -4.38 7.24
C VAL A 55 -13.26 -4.09 8.52
N LEU A 56 -12.03 -4.58 8.56
CA LEU A 56 -11.05 -4.28 9.60
C LEU A 56 -10.07 -3.21 9.09
N HIS A 57 -10.03 -2.09 9.79
CA HIS A 57 -9.01 -1.07 9.63
C HIS A 57 -8.00 -1.18 10.78
N ALA A 58 -6.73 -1.34 10.46
CA ALA A 58 -5.66 -1.49 11.44
C ALA A 58 -4.50 -0.55 11.12
N THR A 59 -3.99 0.11 12.15
CA THR A 59 -2.70 0.82 12.13
C THR A 59 -1.71 -0.01 12.91
N LEU A 60 -0.64 -0.43 12.26
CA LEU A 60 0.40 -1.27 12.84
C LEU A 60 1.75 -0.56 12.77
N THR A 61 2.54 -0.63 13.81
CA THR A 61 3.91 -0.09 13.85
C THR A 61 4.93 -1.21 13.94
N ALA A 62 6.14 -0.96 13.46
CA ALA A 62 7.26 -1.88 13.54
C ALA A 62 8.55 -1.16 13.94
N ALA A 63 9.54 -1.93 14.40
CA ALA A 63 10.88 -1.40 14.63
C ALA A 63 11.64 -1.11 13.32
N ASP A 64 11.25 -1.76 12.22
CA ASP A 64 11.89 -1.66 10.91
C ASP A 64 10.84 -1.83 9.79
N ALA A 65 10.96 -1.06 8.71
CA ALA A 65 10.01 -1.05 7.60
C ALA A 65 9.93 -2.41 6.86
N SER A 66 11.01 -3.19 6.84
CA SER A 66 11.03 -4.53 6.22
C SER A 66 10.04 -5.51 6.87
N LEU A 67 9.75 -5.32 8.17
CA LEU A 67 8.75 -6.14 8.88
C LEU A 67 7.33 -5.85 8.40
N LEU A 68 7.03 -4.61 8.01
CA LEU A 68 5.73 -4.25 7.42
C LEU A 68 5.50 -4.99 6.10
N TRP A 69 6.52 -5.01 5.23
CA TRP A 69 6.48 -5.74 3.96
C TRP A 69 6.40 -7.25 4.14
N LEU A 70 7.14 -7.81 5.12
CA LEU A 70 7.04 -9.23 5.46
C LEU A 70 5.64 -9.61 5.93
N PHE A 71 5.00 -8.74 6.71
CA PHE A 71 3.63 -8.93 7.16
C PHE A 71 2.64 -8.90 5.99
N LEU A 72 2.74 -7.92 5.08
CA LEU A 72 1.90 -7.85 3.88
C LEU A 72 2.01 -9.13 3.04
N ARG A 73 3.23 -9.62 2.81
CA ARG A 73 3.45 -10.88 2.08
C ARG A 73 2.86 -12.09 2.80
N ARG A 74 2.82 -12.08 4.14
CA ARG A 74 2.14 -13.13 4.92
C ARG A 74 0.62 -13.03 4.82
N LEU A 75 0.06 -11.82 4.75
CA LEU A 75 -1.38 -11.63 4.55
C LEU A 75 -1.86 -12.24 3.23
N GLU A 76 -1.06 -12.20 2.16
CA GLU A 76 -1.38 -12.86 0.88
C GLU A 76 -1.61 -14.38 1.01
N SER A 77 -1.04 -15.01 2.05
CA SER A 77 -1.24 -16.44 2.34
C SER A 77 -2.42 -16.71 3.28
N GLY A 78 -3.03 -15.66 3.84
CA GLY A 78 -4.18 -15.80 4.72
C GLY A 78 -5.44 -16.16 3.94
N ILE A 79 -6.24 -17.03 4.53
CA ILE A 79 -7.50 -17.51 3.99
C ILE A 79 -8.61 -16.64 4.62
N ASP A 80 -9.73 -16.43 3.92
CA ASP A 80 -10.93 -15.76 4.44
C ASP A 80 -10.82 -14.24 4.65
N MET A 81 -9.98 -13.56 3.86
CA MET A 81 -9.92 -12.11 3.82
C MET A 81 -9.34 -11.59 2.49
N ALA A 82 -9.65 -10.33 2.16
CA ALA A 82 -9.10 -9.62 1.02
C ALA A 82 -8.50 -8.27 1.46
N VAL A 83 -7.32 -7.94 0.93
CA VAL A 83 -6.68 -6.64 1.18
C VAL A 83 -7.35 -5.58 0.32
N LEU A 84 -8.02 -4.61 0.95
CA LEU A 84 -8.66 -3.49 0.27
C LEU A 84 -7.68 -2.32 0.05
N GLY A 85 -6.73 -2.15 0.97
CA GLY A 85 -5.71 -1.12 0.88
C GLY A 85 -4.62 -1.32 1.93
N ALA A 86 -3.39 -1.04 1.54
CA ALA A 86 -2.21 -1.07 2.39
C ALA A 86 -1.35 0.15 2.06
N ASP A 87 -1.08 0.96 3.06
CA ASP A 87 -0.31 2.19 2.93
C ASP A 87 0.82 2.16 3.97
N VAL A 88 2.05 2.11 3.48
CA VAL A 88 3.27 1.98 4.28
C VAL A 88 3.93 3.35 4.37
N ASP A 89 4.03 3.84 5.60
CA ASP A 89 4.70 5.06 5.97
C ASP A 89 6.07 4.70 6.56
N ASP A 90 7.12 4.95 5.81
CA ASP A 90 8.50 4.66 6.18
C ASP A 90 9.26 5.99 6.37
N PRO A 91 9.53 6.42 7.62
CA PRO A 91 10.15 7.71 7.90
C PRO A 91 11.58 7.82 7.35
N ASP A 92 12.24 6.69 7.04
CA ASP A 92 13.59 6.67 6.49
C ASP A 92 13.59 6.71 4.94
N SER A 93 12.44 6.50 4.29
CA SER A 93 12.32 6.54 2.83
C SER A 93 12.37 7.96 2.23
N GLU A 94 12.11 9.01 3.02
CA GLU A 94 12.14 10.41 2.55
C GLU A 94 13.55 10.95 2.27
N ALA A 95 14.61 10.19 2.57
CA ALA A 95 16.00 10.58 2.25
C ALA A 95 16.41 10.32 0.78
N GLN A 96 15.53 9.76 -0.07
CA GLN A 96 15.82 9.48 -1.48
C GLN A 96 14.83 10.16 -2.44
N GLY A 97 14.65 11.47 -2.30
CA GLY A 97 13.78 12.25 -3.17
C GLY A 97 14.41 13.53 -3.72
N GLU A 98 15.38 13.44 -4.65
CA GLU A 98 15.67 14.53 -5.61
C GLU A 98 16.45 14.00 -6.84
N PRO A 99 16.28 14.56 -8.06
CA PRO A 99 15.06 14.77 -8.82
C PRO A 99 15.08 13.99 -10.17
N ALA A 100 13.94 13.95 -10.86
CA ALA A 100 13.79 13.35 -12.19
C ALA A 100 14.86 13.84 -13.21
N PRO A 101 15.44 12.96 -14.05
CA PRO A 101 16.17 13.42 -15.21
C PRO A 101 15.16 14.01 -16.20
N ALA A 102 15.25 15.32 -16.43
CA ALA A 102 14.46 16.03 -17.42
C ALA A 102 14.48 15.27 -18.76
N PRO A 103 13.34 15.06 -19.44
CA PRO A 103 13.36 14.54 -20.79
C PRO A 103 14.09 15.57 -21.67
N ARG A 104 15.21 15.16 -22.26
CA ARG A 104 15.92 15.94 -23.29
C ARG A 104 14.90 16.36 -24.35
N ALA A 105 14.63 17.65 -24.43
CA ALA A 105 13.85 18.23 -25.52
C ALA A 105 14.54 17.86 -26.85
N VAL A 106 13.87 17.04 -27.65
CA VAL A 106 14.25 16.78 -29.03
C VAL A 106 14.00 18.08 -29.79
N ALA A 107 15.07 18.78 -30.18
CA ALA A 107 14.96 19.93 -31.06
C ALA A 107 14.35 19.48 -32.41
N PRO A 108 13.35 20.18 -32.96
CA PRO A 108 12.87 19.90 -34.30
C PRO A 108 13.92 20.44 -35.28
N GLN A 109 14.67 19.56 -35.95
CA GLN A 109 15.44 20.00 -37.12
C GLN A 109 14.47 20.26 -38.27
N ALA A 110 14.56 21.50 -38.73
CA ALA A 110 13.73 22.13 -39.74
C ALA A 110 13.82 21.44 -41.10
N ARG A 111 12.68 21.49 -41.81
CA ARG A 111 12.52 21.26 -43.24
C ARG A 111 13.58 21.97 -44.09
N SER A 112 14.05 21.28 -45.12
CA SER A 112 14.12 21.66 -46.56
C SER A 112 15.17 20.73 -47.18
N ASP A 113 14.94 20.03 -48.28
CA ASP A 113 14.63 20.53 -49.62
C ASP A 113 14.33 19.32 -50.54
N ALA A 114 14.02 19.58 -51.81
CA ALA A 114 13.88 18.63 -52.94
C ALA A 114 12.50 17.98 -53.14
N GLY A 115 11.63 18.73 -53.83
CA GLY A 115 10.44 18.21 -54.51
C GLY A 115 10.18 18.97 -55.81
N LEU A 116 11.22 19.09 -56.65
CA LEU A 116 11.17 19.64 -57.99
C LEU A 116 10.55 18.59 -58.92
N ALA A 117 9.33 18.80 -59.43
CA ALA A 117 8.89 18.39 -60.77
C ALA A 117 7.37 18.56 -61.00
N LEU A 118 7.04 19.57 -61.79
CA LEU A 118 5.99 19.65 -62.81
C LEU A 118 6.53 20.69 -63.82
N PRO A 119 6.13 20.75 -65.12
CA PRO A 119 5.18 19.91 -65.86
C PRO A 119 5.72 19.46 -67.25
N ALA A 120 4.94 18.61 -67.95
CA ALA A 120 4.54 18.77 -69.36
C ALA A 120 3.55 17.66 -69.73
#